data_AF-A0A7W6T9S5-F1
#
_entry.id   AF-A0A7W6T9S5-F1
#
_cell.length_a   1.000
_cell.length_b   1.000
_cell.length_c   1.000
_cell.angle_alpha   90.00
_cell.angle_beta   90.00
_cell.angle_gamma   90.00
#
_symmetry.space_group_name_H-M   'P 1'
#
loop_
_entity.id
_entity.type
_entity.pdbx_description
1 polymer ?
#
loop_
_entity_poly.entity_id
_entity_poly.type
_entity_poly.pdbx_seq_one_letter_code
_entity_poly.pdbx_strand_id
1 'polypeptide(L)'
;MALKNPDAVAAIVSALRHVYGDEVARLMLVEGMSLADLIDAMFSAPLTHREAVRDITDGLDDFVISPDLGPMWHLRYIYGDEPGSLHVVDMEIATPNGTLASRDVWLRLVS
;
A
#
# COMPACT_ATOMS: atom_id res chain seq x y z
N MET A 1 18.65 -3.30 4.65
CA MET A 1 18.14 -4.26 5.66
C MET A 1 17.55 -5.46 4.88
N ALA A 2 17.36 -6.65 5.45
CA ALA A 2 16.66 -7.72 4.72
C ALA A 2 15.16 -7.43 4.69
N LEU A 3 14.49 -7.65 3.55
CA LEU A 3 13.04 -7.53 3.44
C LEU A 3 12.37 -8.55 4.37
N LYS A 4 11.38 -8.11 5.14
CA LYS A 4 10.56 -8.96 6.00
C LYS A 4 9.60 -9.80 5.17
N ASN A 5 8.99 -9.20 4.14
CA ASN A 5 7.98 -9.81 3.28
C ASN A 5 8.37 -9.69 1.78
N PRO A 6 9.41 -10.42 1.33
CA PRO A 6 9.94 -10.29 -0.02
C PRO A 6 8.92 -10.65 -1.11
N ASP A 7 8.01 -11.60 -0.85
CA ASP A 7 6.97 -12.00 -1.80
C ASP A 7 5.93 -10.89 -2.01
N ALA A 8 5.51 -10.24 -0.91
CA ALA A 8 4.60 -9.09 -0.96
C ALA A 8 5.24 -7.91 -1.71
N VAL A 9 6.52 -7.63 -1.42
CA VAL A 9 7.28 -6.59 -2.14
C VAL A 9 7.41 -6.92 -3.63
N ALA A 10 7.64 -8.19 -4.00
CA ALA A 10 7.70 -8.61 -5.40
C ALA A 10 6.36 -8.42 -6.13
N ALA A 11 5.24 -8.69 -5.46
CA ALA A 11 3.90 -8.43 -5.98
C ALA A 11 3.66 -6.93 -6.19
N ILE A 12 4.01 -6.10 -5.20
CA ILE A 12 3.93 -4.63 -5.27
C ILE A 12 4.75 -4.09 -6.45
N VAL A 13 6.01 -4.51 -6.58
CA VAL A 13 6.88 -4.10 -7.69
C VAL A 13 6.26 -4.50 -9.03
N SER A 14 5.68 -5.69 -9.12
CA SER A 14 5.05 -6.18 -10.35
C SER A 14 3.79 -5.39 -10.72
N ALA A 15 2.96 -5.03 -9.73
CA ALA A 15 1.78 -4.21 -9.93
C ALA A 15 2.14 -2.79 -10.40
N LEU A 16 3.12 -2.15 -9.75
CA LEU A 16 3.60 -0.81 -10.15
C LEU A 16 4.16 -0.82 -11.58
N ARG A 17 4.93 -1.84 -11.95
CA ARG A 17 5.45 -2.00 -13.31
C ARG A 17 4.34 -2.21 -14.34
N HIS A 18 3.30 -2.96 -13.97
CA HIS A 18 2.16 -3.19 -14.85
C HIS A 18 1.43 -1.88 -15.19
N VAL A 19 1.24 -1.01 -14.20
CA VAL A 19 0.46 0.23 -14.36
C VAL A 19 1.29 1.39 -14.89
N TYR A 20 2.50 1.59 -14.36
CA TYR A 20 3.31 2.79 -14.65
C TYR A 20 4.55 2.52 -15.51
N GLY A 21 4.90 1.26 -15.75
CA GLY A 21 6.14 0.86 -16.43
C GLY A 21 7.37 0.86 -15.51
N ASP A 22 8.46 0.24 -15.97
CA ASP A 22 9.64 -0.06 -15.15
C ASP A 22 10.34 1.16 -14.56
N GLU A 23 10.49 2.23 -15.35
CA GLU A 23 11.21 3.44 -14.93
C GLU A 23 10.44 4.20 -13.85
N VAL A 24 9.13 4.41 -14.07
CA VAL A 24 8.27 5.11 -13.12
C VAL A 24 8.07 4.29 -11.86
N ALA A 25 7.85 2.97 -11.97
CA ALA A 25 7.74 2.09 -10.81
C ALA A 25 8.99 2.17 -9.91
N ARG A 26 10.19 2.23 -10.52
CA ARG A 26 11.43 2.40 -9.77
C ARG A 26 11.49 3.75 -9.05
N LEU A 27 11.11 4.83 -9.72
CA LEU A 27 11.06 6.16 -9.11
C LEU A 27 10.06 6.20 -7.95
N MET A 28 8.86 5.62 -8.11
CA MET A 28 7.85 5.54 -7.05
C MET A 28 8.35 4.77 -5.82
N LEU A 29 9.12 3.70 -6.01
CA LEU A 29 9.69 2.94 -4.89
C LEU A 29 10.81 3.71 -4.16
N VAL A 30 11.58 4.54 -4.86
CA VAL A 30 12.77 5.24 -4.32
C VAL A 30 12.42 6.64 -3.79
N GLU A 31 11.78 7.46 -4.63
CA GLU A 31 11.38 8.83 -4.31
C GLU A 31 10.09 8.86 -3.49
N GLY A 32 9.25 7.85 -3.66
CA GLY A 32 8.03 7.62 -2.90
C GLY A 32 6.76 7.73 -3.73
N MET A 33 5.70 7.15 -3.19
CA MET A 33 4.34 7.21 -3.72
C MET A 33 3.34 7.33 -2.57
N SER A 34 2.12 7.76 -2.86
CA SER A 34 1.08 7.70 -1.85
C SER A 34 0.59 6.25 -1.64
N LEU A 35 0.02 5.95 -0.47
CA LEU A 35 -0.69 4.69 -0.25
C LEU A 35 -1.87 4.55 -1.24
N ALA A 36 -2.49 5.66 -1.64
CA ALA A 36 -3.54 5.66 -2.65
C ALA A 36 -3.03 5.16 -4.02
N ASP A 37 -1.85 5.60 -4.46
CA ASP A 37 -1.25 5.15 -5.72
C ASP A 37 -0.90 3.66 -5.65
N LEU A 38 -0.43 3.17 -4.50
CA LEU A 38 -0.18 1.75 -4.29
C LEU A 38 -1.47 0.93 -4.38
N ILE A 39 -2.54 1.36 -3.72
CA ILE A 39 -3.85 0.68 -3.74
C ILE A 39 -4.38 0.61 -5.17
N ASP A 40 -4.37 1.73 -5.89
CA ASP A 40 -4.82 1.81 -7.28
C ASP A 40 -4.03 0.86 -8.19
N ALA A 41 -2.71 0.83 -8.04
CA ALA A 41 -1.85 -0.07 -8.81
C ALA A 41 -2.13 -1.55 -8.52
N MET A 42 -2.28 -1.90 -7.25
CA MET A 42 -2.53 -3.27 -6.81
C MET A 42 -3.91 -3.78 -7.22
N PHE A 43 -4.93 -2.92 -7.21
CA PHE A 43 -6.28 -3.27 -7.66
C PHE A 43 -6.41 -3.31 -9.19
N SER A 44 -5.54 -2.60 -9.90
CA SER A 44 -5.47 -2.63 -11.37
C SER A 44 -4.61 -3.78 -11.92
N ALA A 45 -3.78 -4.41 -11.09
CA ALA A 45 -2.92 -5.53 -11.48
C ALA A 45 -3.74 -6.82 -11.71
N PRO A 46 -3.21 -7.81 -12.47
CA PRO A 46 -3.86 -9.11 -12.68
C PRO A 46 -3.75 -10.02 -11.43
N LEU A 47 -4.24 -9.54 -10.29
CA LEU A 47 -4.30 -10.21 -9.00
C LEU A 47 -5.77 -10.41 -8.60
N THR A 48 -6.05 -11.39 -7.73
CA THR A 48 -7.35 -11.37 -7.06
C THR A 48 -7.39 -10.21 -6.06
N HIS A 49 -8.58 -9.63 -5.85
CA HIS A 49 -8.77 -8.55 -4.88
C HIS A 49 -8.23 -8.89 -3.48
N ARG A 50 -8.40 -10.15 -3.07
CA ARG A 50 -7.91 -10.65 -1.79
C ARG A 50 -6.39 -10.69 -1.71
N GLU A 51 -5.71 -11.11 -2.79
CA GLU A 51 -4.25 -11.10 -2.87
C GLU A 51 -3.73 -9.67 -2.82
N ALA A 52 -4.34 -8.75 -3.57
CA ALA A 52 -3.95 -7.35 -3.55
C ALA A 52 -4.02 -6.74 -2.14
N VAL A 53 -5.14 -6.94 -1.42
CA VAL A 53 -5.29 -6.45 -0.05
C VAL A 53 -4.26 -7.06 0.91
N ARG A 54 -4.02 -8.38 0.80
CA ARG A 54 -3.04 -9.07 1.65
C ARG A 54 -1.63 -8.56 1.39
N ASP A 55 -1.23 -8.48 0.13
CA ASP A 55 0.14 -8.14 -0.24
C ASP A 55 0.46 -6.66 0.08
N ILE A 56 -0.54 -5.75 0.01
CA ILE A 56 -0.39 -4.40 0.58
C ILE A 56 -0.13 -4.48 2.09
N THR A 57 -0.97 -5.20 2.83
CA THR A 57 -0.92 -5.27 4.30
C THR A 57 0.41 -5.86 4.78
N ASP A 58 0.86 -6.96 4.18
CA ASP A 58 2.11 -7.62 4.53
C ASP A 58 3.32 -6.80 4.06
N GLY A 59 3.22 -6.11 2.91
CA GLY A 59 4.31 -5.33 2.33
C GLY A 59 4.64 -4.04 3.08
N LEU A 60 3.66 -3.41 3.76
CA LEU A 60 3.85 -2.10 4.40
C LEU A 60 5.01 -2.06 5.41
N ASP A 61 5.30 -3.17 6.07
CA ASP A 61 6.40 -3.29 7.04
C ASP A 61 7.81 -3.13 6.44
N ASP A 62 7.92 -3.21 5.11
CA ASP A 62 9.14 -3.00 4.31
C ASP A 62 9.21 -1.59 3.69
N PHE A 63 8.25 -0.71 3.99
CA PHE A 63 8.23 0.68 3.56
C PHE A 63 8.50 1.62 4.73
N VAL A 64 9.27 2.68 4.45
CA VAL A 64 9.29 3.88 5.28
C VAL A 64 8.01 4.64 5.02
N ILE A 65 7.21 4.81 6.08
CA ILE A 65 5.95 5.55 6.05
C ILE A 65 6.18 6.98 6.52
N SER A 66 5.62 7.95 5.79
CA SER A 66 5.60 9.37 6.16
C SER A 66 4.17 9.91 6.10
N PRO A 67 3.70 10.68 7.10
CA PRO A 67 4.43 11.14 8.28
C PRO A 67 4.77 9.99 9.25
N ASP A 68 5.66 10.27 10.22
CA ASP A 68 5.92 9.32 11.31
C ASP A 68 4.61 9.07 12.09
N LEU A 69 4.21 7.81 12.11
CA LEU A 69 2.96 7.35 12.72
C LEU A 69 3.10 7.11 14.23
N GLY A 70 4.34 7.04 14.73
CA GLY A 70 4.65 6.60 16.08
C GLY A 70 4.46 5.09 16.27
N PRO A 71 4.59 4.59 17.52
CA PRO A 71 4.64 3.15 17.81
C PRO A 71 3.27 2.44 17.74
N MET A 72 2.19 3.21 17.70
CA MET A 72 0.84 2.67 17.69
C MET A 72 0.10 3.23 16.48
N TRP A 73 -0.13 2.36 15.50
CA TRP A 73 -0.98 2.63 14.36
C TRP A 73 -1.55 1.30 13.86
N HIS A 74 -2.63 1.36 13.08
CA HIS A 74 -3.13 0.20 12.36
C HIS A 74 -3.74 0.62 11.04
N LEU A 75 -3.63 -0.27 10.06
CA LEU A 75 -4.29 -0.13 8.77
C LEU A 75 -5.79 -0.39 8.94
N ARG A 76 -6.62 0.49 8.39
CA ARG A 76 -8.07 0.41 8.42
C ARG A 76 -8.59 0.25 6.99
N TYR A 77 -9.36 -0.80 6.75
CA TYR A 77 -10.00 -1.02 5.45
C TYR A 77 -11.26 -0.16 5.31
N ILE A 78 -11.38 0.49 4.15
CA ILE A 78 -12.59 1.19 3.72
C ILE A 78 -13.31 0.28 2.74
N TYR A 79 -14.57 0.00 3.02
CA TYR A 79 -15.40 -0.88 2.21
C TYR A 79 -16.34 -0.06 1.32
N GLY A 80 -16.63 -0.57 0.12
CA GLY A 80 -17.61 0.05 -0.76
C GLY A 80 -19.03 0.01 -0.19
N ASP A 81 -19.92 0.83 -0.75
CA ASP A 81 -21.31 1.00 -0.27
C ASP A 81 -22.23 -0.21 -0.53
N GLU A 82 -21.71 -1.32 -1.03
CA GLU A 82 -22.49 -2.53 -1.29
C GLU A 82 -22.81 -3.26 0.04
N PRO A 83 -24.09 -3.35 0.45
CA PRO A 83 -24.45 -3.95 1.73
C PRO A 83 -24.01 -5.41 1.83
N GLY A 84 -23.19 -5.72 2.83
CA GLY A 84 -22.69 -7.08 3.09
C GLY A 84 -21.45 -7.49 2.29
N SER A 85 -20.92 -6.59 1.46
CA SER A 85 -19.68 -6.81 0.73
C SER A 85 -18.47 -6.48 1.60
N LEU A 86 -17.48 -7.38 1.64
CA LEU A 86 -16.16 -7.10 2.22
C LEU A 86 -15.19 -6.56 1.16
N HIS A 87 -15.72 -5.91 0.11
CA HIS A 87 -14.92 -5.34 -0.96
C HIS A 87 -14.25 -4.05 -0.49
N VAL A 88 -12.95 -4.17 -0.20
CA VAL A 88 -12.09 -3.04 0.18
C VAL A 88 -11.88 -2.13 -1.02
N VAL A 89 -12.19 -0.85 -0.90
CA VAL A 89 -12.03 0.15 -1.96
C VAL A 89 -10.88 1.13 -1.68
N ASP A 90 -10.50 1.27 -0.41
CA ASP A 90 -9.36 2.09 0.02
C ASP A 90 -8.87 1.60 1.39
N MET A 91 -7.76 2.16 1.86
CA MET A 91 -7.21 1.90 3.18
C MET A 91 -6.71 3.20 3.82
N GLU A 92 -6.91 3.34 5.11
CA GLU A 92 -6.46 4.50 5.87
C GLU A 92 -5.56 4.06 7.03
N ILE A 93 -4.75 4.98 7.55
CA ILE A 93 -3.93 4.71 8.73
C ILE A 93 -4.57 5.36 9.95
N ALA A 94 -5.03 4.54 10.88
CA ALA A 94 -5.54 5.00 12.16
C ALA A 94 -4.39 5.14 13.17
N THR A 95 -4.24 6.35 13.71
CA THR A 95 -3.28 6.68 14.78
C THR A 95 -4.02 7.19 16.02
N PRO A 96 -3.37 7.26 17.19
CA PRO A 96 -3.96 7.88 18.39
C PRO A 96 -4.40 9.33 18.19
N ASN A 97 -3.80 10.05 17.24
CA ASN A 97 -4.09 11.46 16.96
C ASN A 97 -5.17 11.65 15.90
N GLY A 98 -5.69 10.57 15.32
CA GLY A 98 -6.67 10.59 14.25
C GLY A 98 -6.30 9.67 13.09
N THR A 99 -7.07 9.76 12.01
CA THR A 99 -6.89 8.94 10.82
C THR A 99 -6.21 9.74 9.71
N LEU A 100 -5.26 9.12 9.02
CA LEU A 100 -4.62 9.65 7.83
C LEU A 100 -5.22 8.95 6.60
N ALA A 101 -5.69 9.75 5.65
CA ALA A 101 -6.18 9.25 4.38
C ALA A 101 -5.03 8.65 3.55
N SER A 102 -5.33 7.68 2.70
CA SER A 102 -4.37 7.01 1.80
C SER A 102 -3.52 7.99 0.98
N ARG A 103 -4.09 9.14 0.60
CA ARG A 103 -3.41 10.19 -0.17
C ARG A 103 -2.40 11.02 0.63
N ASP A 104 -2.55 11.04 1.94
CA ASP A 104 -1.68 11.80 2.86
C ASP A 104 -0.55 10.94 3.44
N VAL A 105 -0.55 9.63 3.12
CA VAL A 105 0.45 8.66 3.55
C VAL A 105 1.41 8.38 2.40
N TRP A 106 2.68 8.68 2.60
CA TRP A 106 3.75 8.44 1.63
C TRP A 106 4.57 7.21 2.00
N LEU A 107 4.90 6.40 1.01
CA LEU A 107 5.61 5.14 1.12
C LEU A 107 6.89 5.20 0.30
N ARG A 108 8.02 4.84 0.90
CA ARG A 108 9.30 4.59 0.20
C ARG A 108 9.87 3.25 0.60
N LEU A 109 10.33 2.46 -0.36
CA LEU A 109 10.89 1.15 -0.05
C LEU A 109 12.16 1.33 0.79
N VAL A 110 12.29 0.56 1.88
CA VAL A 110 13.48 0.60 2.73
C VAL A 110 14.69 0.14 1.91
N SER A 111 15.71 1.00 1.81
CA SER A 111 17.01 0.69 1.19
C SER A 111 17.98 0.02 2.17
#